data_AF-A0A7S9RH09-F1
#
_entry.id   AF-A0A7S9RH09-F1
#
_cell.length_a   1.000
_cell.length_b   1.000
_cell.length_c   1.000
_cell.angle_alpha   90.00
_cell.angle_beta   90.00
_cell.angle_gamma   90.00
#
_symmetry.space_group_name_H-M   'P 1'
#
loop_
_entity.id
_entity.type
_entity.pdbx_description
1 polymer ?
#
loop_
_entity_poly.entity_id
_entity_poly.type
_entity_poly.pdbx_seq_one_letter_code
_entity_poly.pdbx_strand_id
1 'polypeptide(L)'
;MFLSSTFSDFKLERELLQTRVFPEIQQYCENNGAVFQPIDLRWGIDQEAQLDQRTMEICLNEVKTCKSYPYPNFIILSGNRYGWIPLPLKIEKKEFEAIVSNIQEDDKNLLHQWYFLDENQLDTSGKMLPTYRLKEIVGAEEWKKINSETKQKIFDSWYETENKIRQILQTGVARSCLSKKDTEKYFMSATHQEVAEYAKNGINKEHIFVFYRDEQQKTKNGDTKNVENFRCFIEEVLNPDNIYHETIEDKEYLNNFCKKCWLF
;
A
#
# COMPACT_ATOMS: atom_id res chain seq x y z
N MET A 1 -5.61 0.02 15.49
CA MET A 1 -4.77 -1.00 14.82
C MET A 1 -4.93 -0.87 13.33
N PHE A 2 -3.85 -0.75 12.56
CA PHE A 2 -3.90 -0.70 11.10
C PHE A 2 -3.74 -2.10 10.48
N LEU A 3 -4.60 -2.44 9.51
CA LEU A 3 -4.54 -3.69 8.76
C LEU A 3 -3.99 -3.45 7.35
N SER A 4 -2.75 -3.89 7.13
CA SER A 4 -2.10 -3.87 5.81
C SER A 4 -2.26 -5.22 5.12
N SER A 5 -2.74 -5.24 3.87
CA SER A 5 -2.97 -6.49 3.11
C SER A 5 -3.08 -6.26 1.62
N THR A 6 -2.64 -7.23 0.82
CA THR A 6 -3.03 -7.30 -0.60
C THR A 6 -4.54 -7.60 -0.69
N PHE A 7 -5.27 -6.84 -1.52
CA PHE A 7 -6.74 -6.79 -1.44
C PHE A 7 -7.44 -8.09 -1.79
N SER A 8 -7.03 -8.73 -2.88
CA SER A 8 -7.82 -9.80 -3.48
C SER A 8 -7.48 -11.20 -2.96
N ASP A 9 -6.42 -11.35 -2.17
CA ASP A 9 -6.06 -12.64 -1.57
C ASP A 9 -6.88 -12.87 -0.29
N PHE A 10 -6.95 -11.87 0.59
CA PHE A 10 -7.36 -12.04 1.98
C PHE A 10 -8.83 -11.72 2.26
N LYS A 11 -9.75 -11.97 1.32
CA LYS A 11 -11.16 -11.61 1.50
C LYS A 11 -11.80 -12.34 2.69
N LEU A 12 -11.54 -13.64 2.81
CA LEU A 12 -12.11 -14.49 3.87
C LEU A 12 -11.53 -14.14 5.23
N GLU A 13 -10.22 -13.95 5.29
CA GLU A 13 -9.48 -13.56 6.50
C GLU A 13 -9.96 -12.20 7.00
N ARG A 14 -10.13 -11.22 6.11
CA ARG A 14 -10.70 -9.91 6.45
C ARG A 14 -12.14 -10.01 6.93
N GLU A 15 -12.97 -10.83 6.28
CA GLU A 15 -14.33 -11.05 6.73
C GLU A 15 -14.37 -11.64 8.14
N LEU A 16 -13.52 -12.62 8.43
CA LEU A 16 -13.39 -13.18 9.78
C LEU A 16 -12.83 -12.18 10.79
N LEU A 17 -11.87 -11.35 10.40
CA LEU A 17 -11.38 -10.28 11.26
C LEU A 17 -12.53 -9.35 11.66
N GLN A 18 -13.36 -8.94 10.72
CA GLN A 18 -14.44 -7.98 10.96
C GLN A 18 -15.66 -8.60 11.66
N THR A 19 -16.01 -9.83 11.33
CA THR A 19 -17.24 -10.48 11.83
C THR A 19 -17.04 -11.26 13.12
N ARG A 20 -15.81 -11.67 13.44
CA ARG A 20 -15.51 -12.55 14.57
C ARG A 20 -14.40 -12.02 15.47
N VAL A 21 -13.21 -11.75 14.93
CA VAL A 21 -12.02 -11.44 15.75
C VAL A 21 -12.12 -10.04 16.39
N PHE A 22 -12.33 -9.00 15.58
CA PHE A 22 -12.39 -7.61 16.04
C PHE A 22 -13.53 -7.34 17.04
N PRO A 23 -14.75 -7.88 16.87
CA PRO A 23 -15.80 -7.75 17.88
C PRO A 23 -15.41 -8.31 19.25
N GLU A 24 -14.70 -9.45 19.29
CA GLU A 24 -14.25 -10.05 20.55
C GLU A 24 -13.12 -9.24 21.20
N ILE A 25 -12.14 -8.76 20.41
CA ILE A 25 -11.09 -7.85 20.90
C ILE A 25 -11.71 -6.56 21.42
N GLN A 26 -12.69 -6.01 20.70
CA GLN A 26 -13.41 -4.81 21.13
C GLN A 26 -14.09 -5.02 22.47
N GLN A 27 -14.83 -6.12 22.64
CA GLN A 27 -15.46 -6.44 23.92
C GLN A 27 -14.44 -6.57 25.06
N TYR A 28 -13.29 -7.20 24.79
CA TYR A 28 -12.22 -7.31 25.77
C TYR A 28 -11.65 -5.93 26.15
N CYS A 29 -11.35 -5.08 25.17
CA CYS A 29 -10.85 -3.72 25.42
C CYS A 29 -11.87 -2.89 26.22
N GLU A 30 -13.14 -2.92 25.85
CA GLU A 30 -14.22 -2.19 26.53
C GLU A 30 -14.36 -2.63 28.00
N ASN A 31 -14.31 -3.93 28.26
CA ASN A 31 -14.33 -4.48 29.62
C ASN A 31 -13.12 -4.03 30.46
N ASN A 32 -12.03 -3.62 29.83
CA ASN A 32 -10.81 -3.12 30.46
C ASN A 32 -10.66 -1.59 30.36
N GLY A 33 -11.71 -0.86 29.97
CA GLY A 33 -11.71 0.61 29.92
C GLY A 33 -10.93 1.21 28.74
N ALA A 34 -10.71 0.44 27.68
CA ALA A 34 -10.05 0.87 26.46
C ALA A 34 -11.00 0.79 25.25
N VAL A 35 -10.70 1.55 24.19
CA VAL A 35 -11.43 1.50 22.92
C VAL A 35 -10.55 0.82 21.88
N PHE A 36 -11.07 -0.22 21.25
CA PHE A 36 -10.43 -0.86 20.10
C PHE A 36 -10.97 -0.26 18.80
N GLN A 37 -10.06 0.17 17.92
CA GLN A 37 -10.42 0.68 16.60
C GLN A 37 -9.54 0.02 15.52
N PRO A 38 -10.10 -0.91 14.73
CA PRO A 38 -9.43 -1.44 13.55
C PRO A 38 -9.56 -0.46 12.39
N ILE A 39 -8.44 -0.18 11.71
CA ILE A 39 -8.36 0.64 10.49
C ILE A 39 -8.06 -0.31 9.34
N ASP A 40 -9.11 -0.68 8.61
CA ASP A 40 -9.01 -1.39 7.32
C ASP A 40 -9.54 -0.48 6.22
N LEU A 41 -8.65 0.25 5.56
CA LEU A 41 -9.00 1.16 4.46
C LEU A 41 -9.55 0.45 3.23
N ARG A 42 -9.63 -0.89 3.23
CA ARG A 42 -10.10 -1.69 2.11
C ARG A 42 -11.46 -2.35 2.40
N TRP A 43 -11.93 -2.29 3.64
CA TRP A 43 -13.20 -2.88 4.03
C TRP A 43 -14.39 -2.01 3.62
N GLY A 44 -15.43 -2.62 3.05
CA GLY A 44 -16.64 -1.90 2.64
C GLY A 44 -16.46 -0.93 1.46
N ILE A 45 -15.35 -1.05 0.72
CA ILE A 45 -15.09 -0.25 -0.50
C ILE A 45 -15.32 -1.14 -1.72
N ASP A 46 -16.30 -0.77 -2.56
CA ASP A 46 -16.55 -1.42 -3.85
C ASP A 46 -15.33 -1.30 -4.78
N GLN A 47 -15.18 -2.25 -5.72
CA GLN A 47 -14.07 -2.23 -6.69
C GLN A 47 -14.00 -0.91 -7.48
N GLU A 48 -15.14 -0.27 -7.74
CA GLU A 48 -15.25 1.01 -8.45
C GLU A 48 -14.77 2.22 -7.62
N ALA A 49 -14.84 2.12 -6.28
CA ALA A 49 -14.33 3.14 -5.36
C ALA A 49 -12.80 3.00 -5.13
N GLN A 50 -12.12 2.07 -5.82
CA GLN A 50 -10.66 1.96 -5.82
C GLN A 50 -9.98 3.13 -6.55
N LEU A 51 -10.68 3.83 -7.45
CA LEU A 51 -10.24 5.14 -7.97
C LEU A 51 -10.18 6.21 -6.88
N ASP A 52 -11.02 6.06 -5.85
CA ASP A 52 -11.27 7.03 -4.78
C ASP A 52 -10.66 6.58 -3.44
N GLN A 53 -9.82 5.53 -3.42
CA GLN A 53 -8.79 5.37 -2.38
C GLN A 53 -7.74 6.45 -2.57
N ARG A 54 -8.14 7.67 -2.22
CA ARG A 54 -7.32 8.86 -2.23
C ARG A 54 -5.99 8.55 -1.57
N THR A 55 -4.99 8.53 -2.43
CA THR A 55 -3.57 8.65 -2.15
C THR A 55 -2.97 7.65 -1.18
N MET A 56 -1.89 6.99 -1.62
CA MET A 56 -0.91 6.36 -0.73
C MET A 56 -0.62 7.22 0.52
N GLU A 57 -0.58 8.54 0.40
CA GLU A 57 -0.51 9.54 1.48
C GLU A 57 -1.54 9.36 2.60
N ILE A 58 -2.82 9.06 2.31
CA ILE A 58 -3.81 8.79 3.36
C ILE A 58 -3.43 7.50 4.09
N CYS A 59 -3.15 6.41 3.36
CA CYS A 59 -2.70 5.17 3.97
C CYS A 59 -1.47 5.41 4.86
N LEU A 60 -0.44 6.10 4.34
CA LEU A 60 0.78 6.40 5.09
C LEU A 60 0.52 7.30 6.31
N ASN A 61 -0.42 8.25 6.23
CA ASN A 61 -0.81 9.07 7.37
C ASN A 61 -1.55 8.24 8.44
N GLU A 62 -2.45 7.34 8.04
CA GLU A 62 -3.09 6.41 8.97
C GLU A 62 -2.09 5.48 9.65
N VAL A 63 -1.08 4.99 8.91
CA VAL A 63 0.03 4.21 9.48
C VAL A 63 0.78 5.02 10.55
N LYS A 64 1.15 6.27 10.26
CA LYS A 64 1.82 7.16 11.23
C LYS A 64 0.97 7.40 12.47
N THR A 65 -0.32 7.64 12.28
CA THR A 65 -1.28 7.84 13.38
C THR A 65 -1.40 6.58 14.22
N CYS A 66 -1.56 5.41 13.59
CA CYS A 66 -1.63 4.11 14.27
C CYS A 66 -0.37 3.81 15.11
N LYS A 67 0.81 4.19 14.60
CA LYS A 67 2.08 4.03 15.31
C LYS A 67 2.16 4.79 16.64
N SER A 68 1.35 5.84 16.83
CA SER A 68 1.27 6.61 18.08
C SER A 68 0.39 5.98 19.17
N TYR A 69 -0.39 4.95 18.83
CA TYR A 69 -1.29 4.28 19.77
C TYR A 69 -0.66 3.04 20.43
N PRO A 70 -1.22 2.57 21.57
CA PRO A 70 -0.78 1.35 22.24
C PRO A 70 -0.81 0.11 21.33
N TYR A 71 0.04 -0.84 21.67
CA TYR A 71 0.17 -2.10 20.95
C TYR A 71 -0.94 -3.10 21.31
N PRO A 72 -1.24 -4.05 20.40
CA PRO A 72 -0.77 -4.11 19.02
C PRO A 72 -1.49 -3.10 18.11
N ASN A 73 -0.72 -2.40 17.28
CA ASN A 73 -1.23 -1.31 16.44
C ASN A 73 -1.03 -1.52 14.94
N PHE A 74 -0.42 -2.64 14.51
CA PHE A 74 -0.18 -2.95 13.09
C PHE A 74 -0.19 -4.47 12.84
N ILE A 75 -0.96 -4.88 11.83
CA ILE A 75 -1.03 -6.27 11.36
C ILE A 75 -0.83 -6.30 9.85
N ILE A 76 -0.07 -7.30 9.37
CA ILE A 76 0.25 -7.49 7.96
C ILE A 76 -0.29 -8.85 7.50
N LEU A 77 -1.10 -8.87 6.45
CA LEU A 77 -1.45 -10.08 5.72
C LEU A 77 -0.71 -10.07 4.38
N SER A 78 0.16 -11.05 4.15
CA SER A 78 1.03 -11.09 2.98
C SER A 78 0.91 -12.43 2.24
N GLY A 79 0.42 -12.37 1.00
CA GLY A 79 0.17 -13.55 0.17
C GLY A 79 1.29 -13.82 -0.82
N ASN A 80 0.92 -14.37 -1.98
CA ASN A 80 1.84 -14.64 -3.10
C ASN A 80 1.84 -13.55 -4.18
N ARG A 81 1.08 -12.47 -3.98
CA ARG A 81 1.05 -11.33 -4.89
C ARG A 81 1.78 -10.17 -4.26
N TYR A 82 2.57 -9.46 -5.07
CA TYR A 82 3.29 -8.29 -4.57
C TYR A 82 2.36 -7.09 -4.36
N GLY A 83 1.31 -7.01 -5.17
CA GLY A 83 0.27 -5.99 -5.08
C GLY A 83 0.49 -4.80 -6.00
N TRP A 84 -0.42 -3.85 -5.93
CA TRP A 84 -0.40 -2.64 -6.76
C TRP A 84 0.74 -1.70 -6.35
N ILE A 85 1.47 -1.20 -7.34
CA ILE A 85 2.53 -0.20 -7.18
C ILE A 85 1.93 1.17 -7.54
N PRO A 86 1.66 2.06 -6.56
CA PRO A 86 1.06 3.35 -6.85
C PRO A 86 2.02 4.27 -7.62
N LEU A 87 1.48 5.12 -8.48
CA LEU A 87 2.25 6.24 -9.03
C LEU A 87 2.59 7.25 -7.92
N PRO A 88 3.82 7.79 -7.86
CA PRO A 88 4.15 8.84 -6.91
C PRO A 88 3.32 10.09 -7.20
N LEU A 89 2.62 10.62 -6.19
CA LEU A 89 1.86 11.86 -6.35
C LEU A 89 2.73 13.08 -6.62
N LYS A 90 3.91 13.10 -5.99
CA LYS A 90 4.84 14.22 -6.03
C LYS A 90 6.22 13.66 -6.37
N ILE A 91 6.87 14.27 -7.34
CA ILE A 91 8.24 13.96 -7.75
C ILE A 91 8.99 15.29 -7.73
N GLU A 92 10.16 15.35 -7.09
CA GLU A 92 10.96 16.58 -7.08
C GLU A 92 11.31 16.97 -8.53
N LYS A 93 11.31 18.26 -8.86
CA LYS A 93 11.63 18.75 -10.21
C LYS A 93 12.91 18.12 -10.78
N LYS A 94 13.99 18.11 -10.00
CA LYS A 94 15.27 17.53 -10.42
C LYS A 94 15.18 16.04 -10.71
N GLU A 95 14.45 15.31 -9.88
CA GLU A 95 14.23 13.86 -10.04
C GLU A 95 13.39 13.59 -11.30
N PHE A 96 12.31 14.34 -11.49
CA PHE A 96 11.44 14.20 -12.66
C PHE A 96 12.19 14.50 -13.96
N GLU A 97 12.94 15.61 -14.00
CA GLU A 97 13.75 15.99 -15.17
C GLU A 97 14.84 14.96 -15.47
N ALA A 98 15.47 14.37 -14.44
CA ALA A 98 16.42 13.27 -14.61
C ALA A 98 15.75 12.04 -15.24
N ILE A 99 14.55 11.65 -14.81
CA ILE A 99 13.78 10.54 -15.39
C ILE A 99 13.43 10.84 -16.85
N VAL A 100 12.87 12.02 -17.12
CA VAL A 100 12.45 12.47 -18.46
C VAL A 100 13.62 12.50 -19.44
N SER A 101 14.84 12.82 -18.99
CA SER A 101 16.03 12.82 -19.84
C SER A 101 16.43 11.43 -20.37
N ASN A 102 15.93 10.35 -19.77
CA ASN A 102 16.32 8.96 -20.04
C ASN A 102 15.26 8.13 -20.78
N ILE A 103 14.18 8.76 -21.25
CA ILE A 103 13.05 8.12 -21.95
C ILE A 103 12.81 8.71 -23.34
N GLN A 104 12.02 8.04 -24.17
CA GLN A 104 11.72 8.46 -25.54
C GLN A 104 10.70 9.60 -25.58
N GLU A 105 10.65 10.37 -26.67
CA GLU A 105 9.86 11.60 -26.75
C GLU A 105 8.35 11.38 -26.50
N ASP A 106 7.78 10.31 -27.05
CA ASP A 106 6.37 9.95 -26.83
C ASP A 106 6.07 9.67 -25.34
N ASP A 107 7.01 9.02 -24.64
CA ASP A 107 6.89 8.74 -23.21
C ASP A 107 6.95 10.05 -22.39
N LYS A 108 7.81 11.01 -22.79
CA LYS A 108 7.89 12.32 -22.15
C LYS A 108 6.56 13.07 -22.28
N ASN A 109 5.95 13.04 -23.46
CA ASN A 109 4.67 13.68 -23.71
C ASN A 109 3.59 13.12 -22.79
N LEU A 110 3.54 11.80 -22.62
CA LEU A 110 2.58 11.16 -21.71
C LEU A 110 2.84 11.54 -20.25
N LEU A 111 4.11 11.59 -19.80
CA LEU A 111 4.42 12.04 -18.44
C LEU A 111 4.00 13.51 -18.23
N HIS A 112 4.31 14.41 -19.15
CA HIS A 112 3.94 15.83 -19.04
C HIS A 112 2.43 16.08 -19.15
N GLN A 113 1.68 15.17 -19.79
CA GLN A 113 0.22 15.21 -19.81
C GLN A 113 -0.37 14.95 -18.41
N TRP A 114 0.26 14.07 -17.63
CA TRP A 114 -0.25 13.62 -16.33
C TRP A 114 0.44 14.25 -15.12
N TYR A 115 1.65 14.77 -15.29
CA TYR A 115 2.40 15.46 -14.25
C TYR A 115 2.60 16.92 -14.60
N PHE A 116 2.07 17.81 -13.77
CA PHE A 116 2.23 19.26 -13.93
C PHE A 116 3.20 19.82 -12.89
N LEU A 117 3.97 20.83 -13.28
CA LEU A 117 4.93 21.48 -12.38
C LEU A 117 4.20 22.41 -11.40
N ASP A 118 4.38 22.17 -10.10
CA ASP A 118 4.02 23.07 -9.02
C ASP A 118 5.31 23.70 -8.47
N GLU A 119 5.55 24.96 -8.85
CA GLU A 119 6.73 25.72 -8.43
C GLU A 119 6.63 26.22 -6.98
N ASN A 120 5.45 26.11 -6.35
CA ASN A 120 5.13 26.74 -5.06
C ASN A 120 5.16 25.78 -3.87
N GLN A 121 5.52 24.52 -4.06
CA GLN A 121 5.68 23.58 -2.95
C GLN A 121 6.85 24.00 -2.05
N LEU A 122 6.66 23.87 -0.74
CA LEU A 122 7.68 24.09 0.27
C LEU A 122 8.13 22.75 0.84
N ASP A 123 9.42 22.64 1.16
CA ASP A 123 9.94 21.56 1.98
C ASP A 123 9.61 21.76 3.47
N THR A 124 10.01 20.81 4.31
CA THR A 124 9.78 20.86 5.77
C THR A 124 10.51 22.02 6.47
N SER A 125 11.50 22.64 5.81
CA SER A 125 12.21 23.82 6.31
C SER A 125 11.60 25.15 5.84
N GLY A 126 10.55 25.10 5.01
CA GLY A 126 9.92 26.28 4.43
C GLY A 126 10.63 26.81 3.18
N LYS A 127 11.54 26.04 2.57
CA LYS A 127 12.22 26.42 1.34
C LYS A 127 11.45 25.94 0.12
N MET A 128 11.41 26.76 -0.92
CA MET A 128 10.83 26.40 -2.22
C MET A 128 11.48 25.12 -2.76
N LEU A 129 10.65 24.12 -3.01
CA LEU A 129 11.01 22.83 -3.58
C LEU A 129 10.03 22.53 -4.72
N PRO A 130 10.30 23.02 -5.95
CA PRO A 130 9.43 22.76 -7.09
C PRO A 130 9.23 21.25 -7.30
N THR A 131 7.98 20.81 -7.50
CA THR A 131 7.65 19.40 -7.68
C THR A 131 6.67 19.20 -8.83
N TYR A 132 6.81 18.09 -9.54
CA TYR A 132 5.79 17.62 -10.45
C TYR A 132 4.71 16.86 -9.69
N ARG A 133 3.46 17.22 -9.92
CA ARG A 133 2.28 16.64 -9.28
C ARG A 133 1.45 15.83 -10.25
N LEU A 134 1.06 14.63 -9.84
CA LEU A 134 0.11 13.81 -10.57
C LEU A 134 -1.25 14.52 -10.63
N LYS A 135 -1.82 14.61 -11.83
CA LYS A 135 -3.13 15.18 -12.09
C LYS A 135 -4.23 14.27 -11.57
N GLU A 136 -5.26 14.87 -10.98
CA GLU A 136 -6.49 14.15 -10.61
C GLU A 136 -7.21 13.63 -11.86
N ILE A 137 -7.67 12.38 -11.80
CA ILE A 137 -8.39 11.73 -12.90
C ILE A 137 -9.75 12.42 -13.09
N VAL A 138 -10.47 12.59 -11.98
CA VAL A 138 -11.77 13.28 -11.88
C VAL A 138 -11.79 14.01 -10.54
N GLY A 139 -12.28 15.26 -10.52
CA GLY A 139 -12.39 16.03 -9.28
C GLY A 139 -13.41 15.41 -8.31
N ALA A 140 -13.17 15.51 -7.01
CA ALA A 140 -13.99 14.88 -5.97
C ALA A 140 -15.51 15.18 -6.07
N GLU A 141 -15.88 16.41 -6.42
CA GLU A 141 -17.29 16.82 -6.54
C GLU A 141 -17.95 16.33 -7.83
N GLU A 142 -17.15 16.15 -8.88
CA GLU A 142 -17.62 15.55 -10.14
C GLU A 142 -17.79 14.05 -9.96
N TRP A 143 -16.84 13.37 -9.31
CA TRP A 143 -16.87 11.95 -9.03
C TRP A 143 -18.15 11.48 -8.30
N LYS A 144 -18.63 12.29 -7.35
CA LYS A 144 -19.89 12.04 -6.62
C LYS A 144 -21.13 12.00 -7.53
N LYS A 145 -21.08 12.68 -8.68
CA LYS A 145 -22.21 12.81 -9.63
C LYS A 145 -22.20 11.73 -10.71
N ILE A 146 -21.11 10.98 -10.86
CA ILE A 146 -20.94 9.95 -11.89
C ILE A 146 -21.61 8.65 -11.43
N ASN A 147 -22.34 7.98 -12.34
CA ASN A 147 -22.95 6.67 -12.10
C ASN A 147 -21.92 5.52 -12.10
N SER A 148 -22.27 4.36 -11.54
CA SER A 148 -21.39 3.19 -11.42
C SER A 148 -20.79 2.75 -12.75
N GLU A 149 -21.61 2.60 -13.80
CA GLU A 149 -21.12 2.17 -15.13
C GLU A 149 -20.05 3.09 -15.72
N THR A 150 -20.21 4.40 -15.55
CA THR A 150 -19.24 5.39 -16.04
C THR A 150 -18.00 5.39 -15.15
N LYS A 151 -18.15 5.21 -13.83
CA LYS A 151 -17.02 5.04 -12.91
C LYS A 151 -16.17 3.84 -13.31
N GLN A 152 -16.79 2.70 -13.63
CA GLN A 152 -16.09 1.51 -14.09
C GLN A 152 -15.31 1.76 -15.38
N LYS A 153 -15.93 2.42 -16.38
CA LYS A 153 -15.22 2.77 -17.64
C LYS A 153 -14.04 3.71 -17.41
N ILE A 154 -14.17 4.68 -16.51
CA ILE A 154 -13.07 5.57 -16.12
C ILE A 154 -11.97 4.76 -15.44
N PHE A 155 -12.32 3.80 -14.58
CA PHE A 155 -11.36 2.92 -13.90
C PHE A 155 -10.57 2.07 -14.88
N ASP A 156 -11.25 1.39 -15.80
CA ASP A 156 -10.60 0.52 -16.78
C ASP A 156 -9.61 1.30 -17.66
N SER A 157 -10.06 2.46 -18.16
CA SER A 157 -9.22 3.37 -18.97
C SER A 157 -8.04 3.94 -18.18
N TRP A 158 -8.28 4.33 -16.92
CA TRP A 158 -7.22 4.82 -16.05
C TRP A 158 -6.22 3.72 -15.72
N TYR A 159 -6.66 2.51 -15.42
CA TYR A 159 -5.77 1.40 -15.08
C TYR A 159 -4.75 1.12 -16.18
N GLU A 160 -5.17 1.12 -17.45
CA GLU A 160 -4.26 1.00 -18.59
C GLU A 160 -3.27 2.17 -18.68
N THR A 161 -3.76 3.39 -18.47
CA THR A 161 -2.95 4.61 -18.51
C THR A 161 -1.92 4.64 -17.37
N GLU A 162 -2.35 4.30 -16.16
CA GLU A 162 -1.52 4.20 -14.96
C GLU A 162 -0.39 3.17 -15.15
N ASN A 163 -0.72 2.00 -15.70
CA ASN A 163 0.27 0.97 -15.99
C ASN A 163 1.34 1.46 -16.97
N LYS A 164 0.94 2.19 -18.03
CA LYS A 164 1.88 2.79 -18.99
C LYS A 164 2.77 3.83 -18.32
N ILE A 165 2.21 4.76 -17.57
CA ILE A 165 2.96 5.79 -16.83
C ILE A 165 3.95 5.13 -15.86
N ARG A 166 3.52 4.09 -15.13
CA ARG A 166 4.37 3.35 -14.20
C ARG A 166 5.57 2.73 -14.91
N GLN A 167 5.35 2.05 -16.03
CA GLN A 167 6.42 1.44 -16.82
C GLN A 167 7.42 2.48 -17.35
N ILE A 168 6.93 3.63 -17.81
CA ILE A 168 7.76 4.75 -18.25
C ILE A 168 8.63 5.27 -17.11
N LEU A 169 8.02 5.55 -15.95
CA LEU A 169 8.75 6.03 -14.77
C LEU A 169 9.81 5.02 -14.34
N GLN A 170 9.45 3.74 -14.21
CA GLN A 170 10.38 2.67 -13.85
C GLN A 170 11.54 2.53 -14.84
N THR A 171 11.26 2.67 -16.14
CA THR A 171 12.27 2.64 -17.20
C THR A 171 13.23 3.83 -17.10
N GLY A 172 12.69 5.05 -16.93
CA GLY A 172 13.50 6.25 -16.79
C GLY A 172 14.35 6.23 -15.51
N VAL A 173 13.79 5.74 -14.41
CA VAL A 173 14.51 5.53 -13.14
C VAL A 173 15.64 4.52 -13.32
N ALA A 174 15.39 3.35 -13.92
CA ALA A 174 16.41 2.32 -14.12
C ALA A 174 17.57 2.76 -15.03
N ARG A 175 17.34 3.76 -15.90
CA ARG A 175 18.36 4.36 -16.77
C ARG A 175 19.03 5.60 -16.18
N SER A 176 18.50 6.12 -15.07
CA SER A 176 19.01 7.32 -14.42
C SER A 176 20.15 7.00 -13.44
N CYS A 177 20.88 8.03 -13.01
CA CYS A 177 21.88 7.96 -11.94
C CYS A 177 21.31 8.34 -10.57
N LEU A 178 19.99 8.18 -10.36
CA LEU A 178 19.34 8.52 -9.09
C LEU A 178 19.79 7.60 -7.95
N SER A 179 19.75 8.11 -6.71
CA SER A 179 20.14 7.31 -5.55
C SER A 179 19.12 6.21 -5.28
N LYS A 180 19.56 5.06 -4.73
CA LYS A 180 18.67 3.94 -4.42
C LYS A 180 17.44 4.39 -3.62
N LYS A 181 17.64 5.23 -2.61
CA LYS A 181 16.58 5.80 -1.76
C LYS A 181 15.51 6.55 -2.55
N ASP A 182 15.91 7.30 -3.58
CA ASP A 182 14.97 8.06 -4.41
C ASP A 182 14.22 7.14 -5.38
N THR A 183 14.86 6.04 -5.81
CA THR A 183 14.28 5.10 -6.78
C THR A 183 13.29 4.09 -6.18
N GLU A 184 13.41 3.74 -4.90
CA GLU A 184 12.62 2.64 -4.29
C GLU A 184 11.11 2.84 -4.41
N LYS A 185 10.61 4.07 -4.24
CA LYS A 185 9.17 4.38 -4.28
C LYS A 185 8.48 4.01 -5.61
N TYR A 186 9.22 3.93 -6.72
CA TYR A 186 8.68 3.57 -8.04
C TYR A 186 8.48 2.07 -8.22
N PHE A 187 9.06 1.26 -7.34
CA PHE A 187 9.01 -0.20 -7.40
C PHE A 187 8.28 -0.80 -6.19
N MET A 188 7.97 -0.01 -5.17
CA MET A 188 7.31 -0.50 -3.96
C MET A 188 5.79 -0.56 -4.12
N SER A 189 5.20 -1.72 -3.84
CA SER A 189 3.74 -1.87 -3.72
C SER A 189 3.19 -1.07 -2.55
N ALA A 190 1.89 -0.78 -2.57
CA ALA A 190 1.22 -0.04 -1.50
C ALA A 190 1.46 -0.67 -0.12
N THR A 191 1.30 -1.99 -0.01
CA THR A 191 1.60 -2.76 1.21
C THR A 191 3.06 -2.64 1.63
N HIS A 192 4.01 -2.71 0.68
CA HIS A 192 5.43 -2.50 1.00
C HIS A 192 5.67 -1.08 1.54
N GLN A 193 5.07 -0.05 0.92
CA GLN A 193 5.20 1.33 1.41
C GLN A 193 4.59 1.51 2.81
N GLU A 194 3.46 0.87 3.13
CA GLU A 194 2.84 0.88 4.46
C GLU A 194 3.79 0.28 5.52
N VAL A 195 4.36 -0.89 5.26
CA VAL A 195 5.32 -1.54 6.18
C VAL A 195 6.58 -0.69 6.33
N ALA A 196 7.11 -0.15 5.22
CA ALA A 196 8.31 0.69 5.27
C ALA A 196 8.08 2.00 6.03
N GLU A 197 6.90 2.60 5.92
CA GLU A 197 6.54 3.78 6.71
C GLU A 197 6.40 3.45 8.18
N TYR A 198 5.74 2.35 8.52
CA TYR A 198 5.68 1.87 9.91
C TYR A 198 7.08 1.62 10.46
N ALA A 199 7.99 1.11 9.62
CA ALA A 199 9.36 0.78 9.98
C ALA A 199 10.27 2.01 10.25
N LYS A 200 9.91 3.21 9.77
CA LYS A 200 10.73 4.43 9.93
C LYS A 200 10.88 4.82 11.39
N ASN A 201 12.04 5.37 11.76
CA ASN A 201 12.35 5.93 13.08
C ASN A 201 12.35 4.92 14.25
N GLY A 202 12.67 3.66 13.97
CA GLY A 202 12.74 2.60 14.98
C GLY A 202 11.40 1.88 15.16
N ILE A 203 11.49 0.58 15.43
CA ILE A 203 10.35 -0.33 15.52
C ILE A 203 10.41 -1.02 16.86
N ASN A 204 9.31 -1.02 17.60
CA ASN A 204 9.14 -2.06 18.59
C ASN A 204 8.70 -3.32 17.85
N LYS A 205 9.69 -4.14 17.49
CA LYS A 205 9.52 -5.35 16.66
C LYS A 205 8.57 -6.36 17.30
N GLU A 206 8.37 -6.27 18.62
CA GLU A 206 7.55 -7.18 19.41
C GLU A 206 6.03 -7.06 19.17
N HIS A 207 5.58 -6.04 18.44
CA HIS A 207 4.14 -5.75 18.34
C HIS A 207 3.61 -5.59 16.92
N ILE A 208 4.38 -6.04 15.94
CA ILE A 208 3.91 -6.19 14.56
C ILE A 208 3.75 -7.67 14.31
N PHE A 209 2.56 -8.05 13.84
CA PHE A 209 2.23 -9.43 13.51
C PHE A 209 2.03 -9.61 12.01
N VAL A 210 2.57 -10.70 11.48
CA VAL A 210 2.50 -11.01 10.05
C VAL A 210 1.89 -12.39 9.84
N PHE A 211 0.97 -12.46 8.90
CA PHE A 211 0.35 -13.71 8.45
C PHE A 211 0.74 -13.90 7.00
N TYR A 212 1.67 -14.82 6.78
CA TYR A 212 2.00 -15.30 5.45
C TYR A 212 1.00 -16.34 5.03
N ARG A 213 0.34 -16.08 3.90
CA ARG A 213 -0.42 -17.11 3.21
C ARG A 213 0.49 -17.80 2.21
N ASP A 214 0.82 -19.05 2.51
CA ASP A 214 1.62 -19.89 1.62
C ASP A 214 0.68 -20.74 0.76
N GLU A 215 0.81 -20.66 -0.56
CA GLU A 215 0.10 -21.56 -1.50
C GLU A 215 1.13 -22.42 -2.21
N GLN A 216 0.85 -23.71 -2.39
CA GLN A 216 1.81 -24.62 -3.05
C GLN A 216 1.96 -24.34 -4.55
N GLN A 217 0.98 -23.70 -5.20
CA GLN A 217 1.07 -23.34 -6.60
C GLN A 217 1.90 -22.07 -6.78
N LYS A 218 3.21 -22.25 -6.96
CA LYS A 218 4.11 -21.21 -7.50
C LYS A 218 3.56 -20.75 -8.85
N THR A 219 2.76 -19.69 -8.86
CA THR A 219 2.54 -18.93 -10.08
C THR A 219 3.89 -18.29 -10.42
N LYS A 220 4.61 -18.87 -11.40
CA LYS A 220 5.84 -18.32 -11.97
C LYS A 220 5.49 -17.05 -12.75
N ASN A 221 5.15 -15.98 -12.04
CA ASN A 221 4.93 -14.66 -12.60
C ASN A 221 6.04 -13.73 -12.12
N GLY A 222 6.27 -12.61 -12.83
CA GLY A 222 7.30 -11.62 -12.48
C GLY A 222 7.22 -11.09 -11.04
N ASP A 223 6.07 -11.24 -10.38
CA ASP A 223 5.85 -10.85 -8.99
C ASP A 223 6.56 -11.73 -7.96
N THR A 224 6.95 -12.98 -8.28
CA THR A 224 7.54 -13.89 -7.29
C THR A 224 8.78 -13.29 -6.63
N LYS A 225 9.65 -12.63 -7.43
CA LYS A 225 10.87 -12.03 -6.89
C LYS A 225 10.58 -10.81 -6.01
N ASN A 226 9.58 -10.02 -6.35
CA ASN A 226 9.18 -8.86 -5.55
C ASN A 226 8.55 -9.30 -4.22
N VAL A 227 7.75 -10.38 -4.24
CA VAL A 227 7.21 -10.99 -3.01
C VAL A 227 8.32 -11.52 -2.13
N GLU A 228 9.27 -12.28 -2.69
CA GLU A 228 10.44 -12.76 -1.94
C GLU A 228 11.21 -11.60 -1.30
N ASN A 229 11.55 -10.57 -2.08
CA ASN A 229 12.25 -9.40 -1.57
C ASN A 229 11.45 -8.68 -0.48
N PHE A 230 10.13 -8.61 -0.61
CA PHE A 230 9.26 -8.01 0.41
C PHE A 230 9.19 -8.84 1.69
N ARG A 231 9.12 -10.17 1.58
CA ARG A 231 9.18 -11.06 2.75
C ARG A 231 10.52 -10.95 3.46
N CYS A 232 11.64 -10.93 2.72
CA CYS A 232 12.96 -10.67 3.31
C CYS A 232 13.00 -9.31 4.02
N PHE A 233 12.45 -8.25 3.40
CA PHE A 233 12.37 -6.94 4.03
C PHE A 233 11.56 -6.97 5.33
N ILE A 234 10.40 -7.64 5.35
CA ILE A 234 9.60 -7.85 6.56
C ILE A 234 10.43 -8.57 7.64
N GLU A 235 11.08 -9.67 7.30
CA GLU A 235 11.89 -10.45 8.25
C GLU A 235 13.08 -9.64 8.83
N GLU A 236 13.67 -8.73 8.06
CA GLU A 236 14.73 -7.82 8.54
C GLU A 236 14.19 -6.79 9.55
N VAL A 237 12.97 -6.29 9.33
CA VAL A 237 12.39 -5.22 10.15
C VAL A 237 11.57 -5.73 11.33
N LEU A 238 11.16 -7.01 11.37
CA LEU A 238 10.25 -7.55 12.38
C LEU A 238 10.90 -8.53 13.37
N ASN A 239 10.13 -8.92 14.39
CA ASN A 239 10.47 -10.04 15.28
C ASN A 239 10.02 -11.35 14.61
N PRO A 240 10.93 -12.32 14.38
CA PRO A 240 10.59 -13.63 13.83
C PRO A 240 9.48 -14.38 14.59
N ASP A 241 9.36 -14.18 15.90
CA ASP A 241 8.34 -14.85 16.73
C ASP A 241 6.91 -14.40 16.40
N ASN A 242 6.76 -13.25 15.73
CA ASN A 242 5.47 -12.67 15.34
C ASN A 242 5.10 -12.96 13.87
N ILE A 243 5.86 -13.84 13.21
CA ILE A 243 5.60 -14.27 11.83
C ILE A 243 4.88 -15.62 11.86
N TYR A 244 3.63 -15.60 11.42
CA TYR A 244 2.78 -16.78 11.32
C TYR A 244 2.66 -17.21 9.87
N HIS A 245 2.92 -18.49 9.62
CA HIS A 245 2.67 -19.12 8.33
C HIS A 245 1.33 -19.83 8.37
N GLU A 246 0.54 -19.59 7.34
CA GLU A 246 -0.80 -20.12 7.16
C GLU A 246 -0.88 -20.94 5.87
N THR A 247 -1.30 -22.19 6.01
CA THR A 247 -1.41 -23.16 4.91
C THR A 247 -2.89 -23.31 4.53
N ILE A 248 -3.27 -22.81 3.36
CA ILE A 248 -4.68 -22.76 2.94
C ILE A 248 -5.30 -24.14 2.66
N GLU A 249 -4.48 -25.17 2.44
CA GLU A 249 -4.94 -26.53 2.24
C GLU A 249 -5.44 -27.21 3.53
N ASP A 250 -5.13 -26.63 4.70
CA ASP A 250 -5.67 -27.09 5.98
C ASP A 250 -7.13 -26.66 6.12
N LYS A 251 -8.02 -27.64 6.35
CA LYS A 251 -9.44 -27.38 6.60
C LYS A 251 -9.69 -26.56 7.87
N GLU A 252 -8.75 -26.60 8.82
CA GLU A 252 -8.81 -25.80 10.05
C GLU A 252 -8.11 -24.44 9.92
N TYR A 253 -7.51 -24.11 8.77
CA TYR A 253 -6.75 -22.88 8.53
C TYR A 253 -7.47 -21.64 9.09
N LEU A 254 -8.68 -21.36 8.63
CA LEU A 254 -9.42 -20.16 9.03
C LEU A 254 -9.70 -20.10 10.54
N ASN A 255 -9.91 -21.26 11.17
CA ASN A 255 -10.07 -21.35 12.62
C ASN A 255 -8.75 -21.12 13.35
N ASN A 256 -7.65 -21.66 12.83
CA ASN A 256 -6.30 -21.47 13.37
C ASN A 256 -5.85 -20.01 13.24
N PHE A 257 -6.14 -19.37 12.10
CA PHE A 257 -5.97 -17.94 11.88
C PHE A 257 -6.70 -17.12 12.95
N CYS A 258 -8.00 -17.33 13.15
CA CYS A 258 -8.76 -16.64 14.20
C CYS A 258 -8.16 -16.84 15.60
N LYS A 259 -7.75 -18.06 15.95
CA LYS A 259 -7.14 -18.35 17.26
C LYS A 259 -5.82 -17.62 17.45
N LYS A 260 -4.95 -17.61 16.43
CA LYS A 260 -3.69 -16.86 16.45
C LYS A 260 -3.94 -15.37 16.58
N CYS A 261 -5.01 -14.86 15.95
CA CYS A 261 -5.39 -13.47 16.10
C CYS A 261 -5.90 -13.08 17.50
N TRP A 262 -6.20 -14.05 18.37
CA TRP A 262 -6.48 -13.77 19.78
C TRP A 262 -5.23 -13.78 20.67
N LEU A 263 -4.08 -14.21 20.15
CA LEU A 263 -2.80 -14.12 20.86
C LEU A 263 -2.21 -12.70 20.83
N PHE A 264 -2.84 -11.80 20.07
CA PHE A 264 -2.52 -10.38 20.00
C PHE A 264 -2.93 -9.61 21.26
#